data_AF-A7HRY0-F1
#
_entry.id   AF-A7HRY0-F1
#
_cell.length_a   1.000
_cell.length_b   1.000
_cell.length_c   1.000
_cell.angle_alpha   90.00
_cell.angle_beta   90.00
_cell.angle_gamma   90.00
#
_symmetry.space_group_name_H-M   'P 1'
#
loop_
_entity.id
_entity.type
_entity.pdbx_description
1 polymer ?
#
loop_
_entity_poly.entity_id
_entity_poly.type
_entity_poly.pdbx_seq_one_letter_code
_entity_poly.pdbx_strand_id
1 'polypeptide(L)'
;MKAEPLSIRDRKFLVNRLIQQAPTGTLVREFFKNADENAALAASGNRKIKIYPVDIGGVRKLAFWNTGIGMSAAELKLATDLSSSINKDMALDGNFGIGAKVSGLTMSSHGIRYRSCKDGEVHEIIIGYDDEEETYVRYAVELPGGKSDTVYDVTDVVEAEGHDASYDWTEVVLYGESEDHDTVAEPLGKG
;
A
#
# COMPACT_ATOMS: atom_id res chain seq x y z
N MET A 1 -37.55 8.16 -24.46
CA MET A 1 -37.40 8.19 -22.98
C MET A 1 -35.95 8.53 -22.69
N LYS A 2 -35.64 9.57 -21.90
CA LYS A 2 -34.26 9.89 -21.50
C LYS A 2 -34.01 9.26 -20.12
N ALA A 3 -33.01 8.39 -20.04
CA ALA A 3 -32.59 7.80 -18.76
C ALA A 3 -31.72 8.79 -17.99
N GLU A 4 -31.87 8.81 -16.67
CA GLU A 4 -30.99 9.53 -15.75
C GLU A 4 -30.04 8.51 -15.07
N PRO A 5 -28.73 8.82 -14.95
CA PRO A 5 -27.78 7.95 -14.26
C PRO A 5 -28.07 7.85 -12.75
N LEU A 6 -27.83 6.67 -12.18
CA LEU A 6 -27.79 6.50 -10.73
C LEU A 6 -26.54 7.19 -10.17
N SER A 7 -26.66 7.78 -8.97
CA SER A 7 -25.56 8.44 -8.27
C SER A 7 -25.34 7.82 -6.88
N ILE A 8 -24.10 7.92 -6.38
CA ILE A 8 -23.72 7.47 -5.05
C ILE A 8 -23.61 8.69 -4.15
N ARG A 9 -24.41 8.73 -3.08
CA ARG A 9 -24.42 9.84 -2.11
C ARG A 9 -23.29 9.74 -1.08
N ASP A 10 -22.96 8.53 -0.63
CA ASP A 10 -21.98 8.30 0.43
C ASP A 10 -20.74 7.59 -0.11
N ARG A 11 -19.63 8.33 -0.17
CA ARG A 11 -18.34 7.81 -0.63
C ARG A 11 -17.64 6.95 0.42
N LYS A 12 -17.83 7.24 1.73
CA LYS A 12 -17.25 6.42 2.82
C LYS A 12 -17.86 5.02 2.77
N PHE A 13 -19.18 4.93 2.64
CA PHE A 13 -19.89 3.67 2.45
C PHE A 13 -19.34 2.87 1.26
N LEU A 14 -19.15 3.51 0.10
CA LEU A 14 -18.64 2.84 -1.09
C LEU A 14 -17.21 2.30 -0.89
N VAL A 15 -16.32 3.11 -0.32
CA VAL A 15 -14.93 2.71 -0.04
C VAL A 15 -14.91 1.49 0.88
N ASN A 16 -15.63 1.56 2.00
CA ASN A 16 -15.71 0.47 2.96
C ASN A 16 -16.27 -0.81 2.31
N ARG A 17 -17.34 -0.66 1.51
CA ARG A 17 -17.98 -1.80 0.85
C ARG A 17 -17.07 -2.47 -0.17
N LEU A 18 -16.35 -1.70 -0.98
CA LEU A 18 -15.42 -2.24 -1.97
C LEU A 18 -14.28 -3.03 -1.30
N ILE A 19 -13.74 -2.51 -0.20
CA ILE A 19 -12.67 -3.19 0.55
C ILE A 19 -13.20 -4.47 1.21
N GLN A 20 -14.33 -4.42 1.90
CA GLN A 20 -14.89 -5.60 2.57
C GLN A 20 -15.28 -6.74 1.61
N GLN A 21 -15.57 -6.43 0.35
CA GLN A 21 -15.98 -7.42 -0.66
C GLN A 21 -14.85 -7.91 -1.55
N ALA A 22 -13.62 -7.42 -1.37
CA ALA A 22 -12.54 -7.81 -2.25
C ALA A 22 -12.11 -9.27 -2.07
N PRO A 23 -11.77 -9.97 -3.17
CA PRO A 23 -11.30 -11.35 -3.09
C PRO A 23 -9.98 -11.44 -2.32
N THR A 24 -10.00 -12.19 -1.22
CA THR A 24 -8.85 -12.30 -0.30
C THR A 24 -7.84 -13.37 -0.75
N GLY A 25 -8.31 -14.45 -1.37
CA GLY A 25 -7.47 -15.57 -1.80
C GLY A 25 -6.44 -15.23 -2.88
N THR A 26 -6.53 -14.06 -3.51
CA THR A 26 -5.57 -13.58 -4.51
C THR A 26 -4.56 -12.58 -3.95
N LEU A 27 -4.64 -12.21 -2.67
CA LEU A 27 -3.83 -11.15 -2.06
C LEU A 27 -2.33 -11.24 -2.40
N VAL A 28 -1.70 -12.36 -2.03
CA VAL A 28 -0.25 -12.57 -2.22
C VAL A 28 0.11 -12.52 -3.70
N ARG A 29 -0.74 -13.08 -4.57
CA ARG A 29 -0.57 -13.03 -6.02
C ARG A 29 -0.61 -11.60 -6.54
N GLU A 30 -1.53 -10.77 -6.07
CA GLU A 30 -1.66 -9.38 -6.52
C GLU A 30 -0.46 -8.53 -6.09
N PHE A 31 0.03 -8.68 -4.85
CA PHE A 31 1.25 -8.00 -4.41
C PHE A 31 2.49 -8.48 -5.17
N PHE A 32 2.62 -9.77 -5.42
CA PHE A 32 3.72 -10.30 -6.23
C PHE A 32 3.67 -9.80 -7.68
N LYS A 33 2.49 -9.78 -8.32
CA LYS A 33 2.32 -9.28 -9.68
C LYS A 33 2.69 -7.79 -9.79
N ASN A 34 2.26 -6.98 -8.81
CA ASN A 34 2.68 -5.58 -8.75
C ASN A 34 4.20 -5.45 -8.60
N ALA A 35 4.83 -6.26 -7.74
CA ALA A 35 6.27 -6.27 -7.57
C ALA A 35 7.01 -6.66 -8.86
N ASP A 36 6.51 -7.64 -9.60
CA ASP A 36 7.05 -8.11 -10.88
C ASP A 36 6.93 -7.05 -11.98
N GLU A 37 5.76 -6.44 -12.12
CA GLU A 37 5.52 -5.36 -13.08
C GLU A 37 6.45 -4.17 -12.83
N ASN A 38 6.69 -3.80 -11.57
CA ASN A 38 7.62 -2.73 -11.23
C ASN A 38 9.08 -3.15 -11.41
N ALA A 39 9.46 -4.36 -11.01
CA ALA A 39 10.81 -4.88 -11.22
C ALA A 39 11.20 -4.93 -12.70
N ALA A 40 10.23 -5.20 -13.60
CA ALA A 40 10.46 -5.18 -15.04
C ALA A 40 10.89 -3.79 -15.57
N LEU A 41 10.51 -2.71 -14.89
CA LEU A 41 10.87 -1.33 -15.25
C LEU A 41 12.29 -0.94 -14.80
N ALA A 42 12.89 -1.70 -13.88
CA ALA A 42 14.27 -1.47 -13.46
C ALA A 42 15.28 -1.83 -14.57
N ALA A 43 16.49 -1.28 -14.44
CA ALA A 43 17.60 -1.54 -15.35
C ALA A 43 17.89 -3.05 -15.48
N SER A 44 18.33 -3.49 -16.66
CA SER A 44 18.45 -4.91 -17.07
C SER A 44 19.36 -5.81 -16.19
N GLY A 45 20.07 -5.27 -15.20
CA GLY A 45 20.88 -6.02 -14.22
C GLY A 45 20.40 -5.87 -12.76
N ASN A 46 19.35 -5.10 -12.52
CA ASN A 46 18.83 -4.80 -11.18
C ASN A 46 17.31 -5.02 -11.12
N ARG A 47 16.81 -6.09 -11.73
CA ARG A 47 15.39 -6.49 -11.63
C ARG A 47 15.27 -7.53 -10.53
N LYS A 48 14.84 -7.12 -9.34
CA LYS A 48 14.82 -7.96 -8.14
C LYS A 48 13.47 -7.81 -7.45
N ILE A 49 12.99 -8.93 -6.93
CA ILE A 49 11.84 -9.00 -6.02
C ILE A 49 12.33 -9.76 -4.78
N LYS A 50 11.94 -9.30 -3.60
CA LYS A 50 12.18 -9.98 -2.33
C LYS A 50 10.86 -10.06 -1.56
N ILE A 51 10.64 -11.19 -0.93
CA ILE A 51 9.54 -11.39 0.02
C ILE A 51 10.19 -11.86 1.31
N TYR A 52 9.96 -11.13 2.41
CA TYR A 52 10.65 -11.39 3.67
C TYR A 52 9.83 -10.94 4.88
N PRO A 53 10.14 -11.48 6.08
CA PRO A 53 9.60 -10.96 7.33
C PRO A 53 10.24 -9.62 7.70
N VAL A 54 9.43 -8.66 8.14
CA VAL A 54 9.85 -7.46 8.88
C VAL A 54 9.36 -7.60 10.31
N ASP A 55 10.23 -7.40 11.29
CA ASP A 55 9.83 -7.39 12.70
C ASP A 55 9.26 -6.02 13.07
N ILE A 56 8.01 -5.99 13.54
CA ILE A 56 7.35 -4.79 14.05
C ILE A 56 6.75 -5.16 15.40
N GLY A 57 7.29 -4.57 16.47
CA GLY A 57 6.82 -4.85 17.83
C GLY A 57 7.04 -6.31 18.27
N GLY A 58 8.06 -7.01 17.75
CA GLY A 58 8.29 -8.43 18.04
C GLY A 58 7.37 -9.39 17.27
N VAL A 59 6.60 -8.88 16.31
CA VAL A 59 5.68 -9.65 15.47
C VAL A 59 6.17 -9.59 14.03
N ARG A 60 6.20 -10.74 13.36
CA ARG A 60 6.65 -10.82 11.96
C ARG A 60 5.54 -10.35 11.02
N LYS A 61 5.87 -9.38 10.18
CA LYS A 61 4.99 -8.83 9.15
C LYS A 61 5.52 -9.17 7.77
N LEU A 62 4.66 -9.63 6.87
CA LEU A 62 5.02 -9.99 5.50
C LEU A 62 5.30 -8.73 4.68
N ALA A 63 6.49 -8.65 4.12
CA ALA A 63 6.92 -7.59 3.23
C ALA A 63 7.12 -8.08 1.79
N PHE A 64 6.74 -7.22 0.85
CA PHE A 64 7.03 -7.34 -0.58
C PHE A 64 7.90 -6.18 -0.98
N TRP A 65 9.06 -6.46 -1.54
CA TRP A 65 10.01 -5.45 -1.99
C TRP A 65 10.37 -5.72 -3.44
N ASN A 66 10.52 -4.65 -4.22
CA ASN A 66 11.01 -4.74 -5.59
C ASN A 66 11.84 -3.52 -5.96
N THR A 67 12.81 -3.73 -6.84
CA THR A 67 13.41 -2.64 -7.62
C THR A 67 12.39 -2.07 -8.59
N GLY A 68 12.56 -0.84 -9.07
CA GLY A 68 11.66 -0.26 -10.07
C GLY A 68 12.06 1.15 -10.44
N ILE A 69 11.08 2.01 -10.65
CA ILE A 69 11.25 3.45 -10.90
C ILE A 69 11.03 4.31 -9.64
N GLY A 70 10.69 3.66 -8.52
CA GLY A 70 10.36 4.35 -7.28
C GLY A 70 9.15 5.28 -7.40
N MET A 71 8.88 6.00 -6.33
CA MET A 71 7.86 7.04 -6.28
C MET A 71 8.33 8.17 -5.37
N SER A 72 8.23 9.40 -5.86
CA SER A 72 8.32 10.61 -5.03
C SER A 72 7.14 10.68 -4.06
N ALA A 73 7.20 11.58 -3.07
CA ALA A 73 6.09 11.81 -2.12
C ALA A 73 4.72 11.97 -2.80
N ALA A 74 4.67 12.78 -3.87
CA ALA A 74 3.43 13.07 -4.60
C ALA A 74 2.91 11.85 -5.37
N GLU A 75 3.81 11.09 -6.01
CA GLU A 75 3.46 9.85 -6.71
C GLU A 75 2.98 8.78 -5.73
N LEU A 76 3.63 8.64 -4.57
CA LEU A 76 3.25 7.69 -3.53
C LEU A 76 1.87 8.04 -2.92
N LYS A 77 1.62 9.32 -2.68
CA LYS A 77 0.30 9.81 -2.22
C LYS A 77 -0.80 9.50 -3.24
N LEU A 78 -0.53 9.74 -4.53
CA LEU A 78 -1.49 9.45 -5.60
C LEU A 78 -1.71 7.94 -5.79
N ALA A 79 -0.63 7.14 -5.67
CA ALA A 79 -0.69 5.68 -5.80
C ALA A 79 -1.52 5.05 -4.68
N THR A 80 -1.54 5.66 -3.49
CA THR A 80 -2.32 5.19 -2.33
C THR A 80 -3.73 5.79 -2.26
N ASP A 81 -4.09 6.73 -3.14
CA ASP A 81 -5.47 7.18 -3.23
C ASP A 81 -6.38 6.05 -3.74
N LEU A 82 -7.39 5.71 -2.94
CA LEU A 82 -8.44 4.76 -3.32
C LEU A 82 -9.41 5.41 -4.33
N SER A 83 -9.66 6.72 -4.20
CA SER A 83 -10.61 7.48 -5.01
C SER A 83 -10.15 7.69 -6.46
N SER A 84 -8.85 7.72 -6.73
CA SER A 84 -8.27 7.76 -8.07
C SER A 84 -8.54 6.47 -8.85
N SER A 85 -8.83 5.38 -8.12
CA SER A 85 -9.16 4.06 -8.67
C SER A 85 -10.68 3.81 -8.74
N ILE A 86 -11.48 4.58 -7.99
CA ILE A 86 -12.96 4.52 -8.00
C ILE A 86 -13.58 5.48 -9.04
N ASN A 87 -12.92 6.61 -9.34
CA ASN A 87 -13.42 7.63 -10.28
C ASN A 87 -12.75 7.61 -11.66
N LYS A 88 -11.58 6.97 -11.81
CA LYS A 88 -11.14 6.59 -13.16
C LYS A 88 -12.13 5.54 -13.63
N ASP A 89 -12.73 5.76 -14.79
CA ASP A 89 -13.65 4.84 -15.43
C ASP A 89 -13.27 3.39 -15.10
N MET A 90 -14.25 2.59 -14.71
CA MET A 90 -14.21 1.13 -14.82
C MET A 90 -14.07 0.73 -16.30
N ALA A 91 -13.03 1.27 -16.96
CA ALA A 91 -12.64 0.99 -18.31
C ALA A 91 -12.32 -0.49 -18.33
N LEU A 92 -13.09 -1.19 -19.16
CA LEU A 92 -13.19 -2.63 -19.28
C LEU A 92 -11.87 -3.35 -19.63
N ASP A 93 -10.69 -2.71 -19.56
CA ASP A 93 -9.42 -3.25 -20.06
C ASP A 93 -8.17 -2.92 -19.20
N GLY A 94 -8.28 -2.61 -17.90
CA GLY A 94 -7.07 -2.38 -17.09
C GLY A 94 -7.22 -2.47 -15.58
N ASN A 95 -7.08 -3.66 -15.00
CA ASN A 95 -6.94 -3.88 -13.55
C ASN A 95 -5.55 -3.45 -13.04
N PHE A 96 -5.18 -2.17 -13.19
CA PHE A 96 -3.96 -1.64 -12.58
C PHE A 96 -4.26 -1.14 -11.16
N GLY A 97 -3.82 -1.90 -10.15
CA GLY A 97 -3.67 -1.41 -8.77
C GLY A 97 -4.88 -1.43 -7.84
N ILE A 98 -6.10 -1.72 -8.31
CA ILE A 98 -7.27 -1.92 -7.43
C ILE A 98 -7.10 -3.21 -6.60
N GLY A 99 -6.67 -4.30 -7.24
CA GLY A 99 -6.60 -5.64 -6.64
C GLY A 99 -5.79 -5.67 -5.35
N ALA A 100 -4.52 -5.26 -5.38
CA ALA A 100 -3.63 -5.38 -4.23
C ALA A 100 -3.99 -4.43 -3.08
N LYS A 101 -4.36 -3.17 -3.35
CA LYS A 101 -4.72 -2.20 -2.29
C LYS A 101 -6.02 -2.57 -1.60
N VAL A 102 -7.05 -2.88 -2.39
CA VAL A 102 -8.38 -3.18 -1.87
C VAL A 102 -8.35 -4.52 -1.14
N SER A 103 -7.82 -5.58 -1.76
CA SER A 103 -7.69 -6.90 -1.10
C SER A 103 -6.71 -6.86 0.07
N GLY A 104 -5.66 -6.03 -0.04
CA GLY A 104 -4.71 -5.77 1.03
C GLY A 104 -5.39 -5.21 2.25
N LEU A 105 -6.16 -4.14 2.09
CA LEU A 105 -6.87 -3.52 3.22
C LEU A 105 -7.96 -4.42 3.81
N THR A 106 -8.50 -5.36 3.03
CA THR A 106 -9.39 -6.41 3.57
C THR A 106 -8.68 -7.30 4.58
N MET A 107 -7.44 -7.71 4.28
CA MET A 107 -6.67 -8.67 5.09
C MET A 107 -5.67 -8.02 6.05
N SER A 108 -5.48 -6.71 5.88
CA SER A 108 -4.49 -5.91 6.58
C SER A 108 -5.14 -4.59 7.02
N SER A 109 -6.32 -4.67 7.62
CA SER A 109 -7.12 -3.51 8.03
C SER A 109 -6.43 -2.67 9.09
N HIS A 110 -5.59 -3.27 9.94
CA HIS A 110 -4.76 -2.54 10.91
C HIS A 110 -3.71 -1.67 10.23
N GLY A 111 -3.33 -2.01 8.99
CA GLY A 111 -2.60 -1.11 8.14
C GLY A 111 -1.76 -1.78 7.07
N ILE A 112 -1.37 -0.99 6.08
CA ILE A 112 -0.35 -1.31 5.09
C ILE A 112 0.61 -0.14 5.04
N ARG A 113 1.89 -0.44 5.24
CA ARG A 113 2.97 0.53 5.07
C ARG A 113 3.54 0.42 3.67
N TYR A 114 3.65 1.54 2.98
CA TYR A 114 4.40 1.65 1.74
C TYR A 114 5.63 2.51 2.00
N ARG A 115 6.79 2.04 1.54
CA ARG A 115 8.00 2.84 1.38
C ARG A 115 8.41 2.83 -0.07
N SER A 116 8.85 3.96 -0.60
CA SER A 116 9.41 3.99 -1.95
C SER A 116 10.59 4.95 -2.04
N CYS A 117 11.67 4.46 -2.63
CA CYS A 117 12.89 5.20 -2.90
C CYS A 117 12.89 5.68 -4.33
N LYS A 118 13.09 6.98 -4.55
CA LYS A 118 13.27 7.59 -5.87
C LYS A 118 14.37 8.63 -5.80
N ASP A 119 15.37 8.51 -6.67
CA ASP A 119 16.49 9.45 -6.77
C ASP A 119 17.24 9.66 -5.43
N GLY A 120 17.29 8.62 -4.59
CA GLY A 120 17.97 8.64 -3.28
C GLY A 120 17.10 9.09 -2.11
N GLU A 121 15.86 9.53 -2.34
CA GLU A 121 14.94 9.93 -1.27
C GLU A 121 13.88 8.86 -1.04
N VAL A 122 13.66 8.49 0.23
CA VAL A 122 12.69 7.48 0.63
C VAL A 122 11.51 8.11 1.35
N HIS A 123 10.31 7.88 0.82
CA HIS A 123 9.07 8.36 1.41
C HIS A 123 8.22 7.20 1.93
N GLU A 124 7.54 7.42 3.06
CA GLU A 124 6.64 6.46 3.69
C GLU A 124 5.20 6.97 3.76
N ILE A 125 4.26 6.04 3.66
CA ILE A 125 2.85 6.24 3.95
C ILE A 125 2.25 4.99 4.57
N ILE A 126 1.33 5.18 5.53
CA ILE A 126 0.56 4.09 6.13
C ILE A 126 -0.92 4.34 5.87
N ILE A 127 -1.60 3.33 5.35
CA ILE A 127 -3.05 3.33 5.14
C ILE A 127 -3.70 2.21 5.93
N GLY A 128 -4.89 2.43 6.49
CA GLY A 128 -5.59 1.43 7.32
C GLY A 128 -6.99 1.90 7.69
N TYR A 129 -7.73 1.06 8.43
CA TYR A 129 -9.05 1.39 8.93
C TYR A 129 -8.95 2.20 10.22
N ASP A 130 -9.64 3.33 10.27
CA ASP A 130 -9.72 4.17 11.45
C ASP A 130 -11.12 4.07 12.07
N ASP A 131 -11.16 3.67 13.33
CA ASP A 131 -12.42 3.44 14.06
C ASP A 131 -13.16 4.74 14.38
N GLU A 132 -12.45 5.88 14.53
CA GLU A 132 -13.08 7.18 14.81
C GLU A 132 -13.72 7.77 13.55
N GLU A 133 -13.04 7.63 12.40
CA GLU A 133 -13.52 8.08 11.09
C GLU A 133 -14.48 7.09 10.41
N GLU A 134 -14.60 5.88 10.98
CA GLU A 134 -15.36 4.73 10.48
C GLU A 134 -15.04 4.38 9.02
N THR A 135 -13.81 4.63 8.56
CA THR A 135 -13.39 4.43 7.17
C THR A 135 -11.90 4.20 7.05
N TYR A 136 -11.46 3.75 5.88
CA TYR A 136 -10.04 3.66 5.55
C TYR A 136 -9.44 5.04 5.31
N VAL A 137 -8.31 5.31 5.96
CA VAL A 137 -7.59 6.59 5.95
C VAL A 137 -6.12 6.40 5.58
N ARG A 138 -5.42 7.52 5.41
CA ARG A 138 -3.95 7.57 5.45
C ARG A 138 -3.58 8.18 6.81
N TYR A 139 -2.81 7.47 7.62
CA TYR A 139 -2.46 7.97 8.95
C TYR A 139 -1.48 9.14 8.84
N ALA A 140 -1.71 10.17 9.64
CA ALA A 140 -0.79 11.29 9.77
C ALA A 140 0.23 10.99 10.87
N VAL A 141 1.48 11.39 10.65
CA VAL A 141 2.52 11.38 11.68
C VAL A 141 2.86 12.81 12.10
N GLU A 142 3.17 12.98 13.38
CA GLU A 142 3.71 14.25 13.87
C GLU A 142 5.20 14.38 13.49
N LEU A 143 5.51 15.47 12.81
CA LEU A 143 6.84 15.85 12.40
C LEU A 143 7.42 16.90 13.36
N PRO A 144 8.76 17.03 13.43
CA PRO A 144 9.41 18.06 14.24
C PRO A 144 8.81 19.45 13.99
N GLY A 145 8.52 20.17 15.08
CA GLY A 145 7.91 21.51 15.02
C GLY A 145 6.37 21.50 14.97
N GLY A 146 5.72 20.38 15.29
CA GLY A 146 4.26 20.29 15.47
C GLY A 146 3.47 20.31 14.16
N LYS A 147 4.12 19.99 13.04
CA LYS A 147 3.45 19.77 11.75
C LYS A 147 3.02 18.31 11.67
N SER A 148 1.97 18.02 10.90
CA SER A 148 1.56 16.64 10.59
C SER A 148 1.53 16.44 9.08
N ASP A 149 1.99 15.28 8.60
CA ASP A 149 1.80 14.86 7.21
C ASP A 149 1.44 13.37 7.13
N THR A 150 0.81 12.99 6.03
CA THR A 150 0.43 11.61 5.69
C THR A 150 1.46 10.93 4.79
N VAL A 151 2.38 11.69 4.21
CA VAL A 151 3.54 11.18 3.48
C VAL A 151 4.76 11.92 3.98
N TYR A 152 5.79 11.20 4.40
CA TYR A 152 6.94 11.78 5.07
C TYR A 152 8.24 11.10 4.64
N ASP A 153 9.33 11.86 4.73
CA ASP A 153 10.68 11.39 4.44
C ASP A 153 11.15 10.46 5.57
N VAL A 154 11.65 9.29 5.17
CA VAL A 154 12.23 8.26 6.04
C VAL A 154 13.61 7.82 5.57
N THR A 155 14.29 8.63 4.74
CA THR A 155 15.58 8.30 4.11
C THR A 155 16.61 7.89 5.17
N ASP A 156 16.85 8.74 6.17
CA ASP A 156 17.79 8.46 7.26
C ASP A 156 17.45 7.18 8.05
N VAL A 157 16.15 6.93 8.26
CA VAL A 157 15.67 5.73 8.99
C VAL A 157 15.98 4.48 8.19
N VAL A 158 15.70 4.50 6.90
CA VAL A 158 15.86 3.36 5.99
C VAL A 158 17.34 3.08 5.73
N GLU A 159 18.17 4.11 5.64
CA GLU A 159 19.63 3.96 5.60
C GLU A 159 20.17 3.34 6.90
N ALA A 160 19.68 3.77 8.07
CA ALA A 160 20.06 3.20 9.35
C ALA A 160 19.63 1.73 9.51
N GLU A 161 18.53 1.33 8.88
CA GLU A 161 18.07 -0.07 8.77
C GLU A 161 18.92 -0.89 7.76
N GLY A 162 19.83 -0.26 7.01
CA GLY A 162 20.76 -0.91 6.08
C GLY A 162 20.21 -1.12 4.67
N HIS A 163 19.13 -0.43 4.31
CA HIS A 163 18.61 -0.44 2.94
C HIS A 163 19.41 0.53 2.06
N ASP A 164 19.68 0.10 0.82
CA ASP A 164 20.41 0.88 -0.16
C ASP A 164 19.47 1.84 -0.91
N ALA A 165 19.70 3.15 -0.76
CA ALA A 165 18.97 4.20 -1.47
C ALA A 165 19.66 4.62 -2.79
N SER A 166 20.76 3.98 -3.19
CA SER A 166 21.47 4.31 -4.45
C SER A 166 20.74 3.89 -5.72
N TYR A 167 19.62 3.17 -5.59
CA TYR A 167 18.75 2.80 -6.69
C TYR A 167 17.29 2.78 -6.24
N ASP A 168 16.38 2.93 -7.19
CA ASP A 168 14.95 3.04 -6.90
C ASP A 168 14.29 1.70 -6.56
N TRP A 169 13.36 1.74 -5.62
CA TRP A 169 12.62 0.56 -5.16
C TRP A 169 11.31 0.93 -4.46
N THR A 170 10.48 -0.09 -4.22
CA THR A 170 9.25 0.01 -3.43
C THR A 170 9.18 -1.18 -2.47
N GLU A 171 8.78 -0.92 -1.22
CA GLU A 171 8.45 -1.89 -0.20
C GLU A 171 6.99 -1.72 0.22
N VAL A 172 6.30 -2.84 0.40
CA VAL A 172 4.97 -2.88 1.04
C VAL A 172 5.00 -3.88 2.18
N VAL A 173 4.56 -3.45 3.37
CA VAL A 173 4.47 -4.30 4.57
C VAL A 173 3.02 -4.39 5.02
N LEU A 174 2.55 -5.62 5.25
CA LEU A 174 1.19 -5.91 5.70
C LEU A 174 1.15 -6.04 7.23
N TYR A 175 0.50 -5.11 7.92
CA TYR A 175 0.38 -5.14 9.39
C TYR A 175 -0.62 -6.18 9.90
N GLY A 176 -1.51 -6.66 9.04
CA GLY A 176 -2.55 -7.63 9.37
C GLY A 176 -3.81 -6.98 9.92
N GLU A 177 -4.63 -7.78 10.57
CA GLU A 177 -5.92 -7.37 11.15
C GLU A 177 -5.76 -6.74 12.54
N SER A 178 -4.59 -6.90 13.15
CA SER A 178 -4.26 -6.39 14.49
C SER A 178 -2.74 -6.34 14.72
N GLU A 179 -2.32 -5.65 15.77
CA GLU A 179 -0.90 -5.49 16.14
C GLU A 179 -0.16 -6.83 16.29
N ASP A 180 -0.81 -7.82 16.91
CA ASP A 180 -0.28 -9.16 17.20
C ASP A 180 -0.37 -10.15 16.02
N HIS A 181 -0.91 -9.75 14.87
CA HIS A 181 -1.08 -10.65 13.72
C HIS A 181 0.27 -10.94 13.03
N ASP A 182 0.73 -12.20 13.06
CA ASP A 182 1.88 -12.65 12.26
C ASP A 182 1.47 -12.91 10.80
N THR A 183 1.58 -11.90 9.94
CA THR A 183 1.15 -12.00 8.53
C THR A 183 2.08 -12.86 7.67
N VAL A 184 3.20 -13.35 8.22
CA VAL A 184 4.06 -14.34 7.55
C VAL A 184 3.49 -15.74 7.74
N ALA A 185 2.99 -16.05 8.94
CA ALA A 185 2.32 -17.31 9.23
C ALA A 185 0.91 -17.36 8.65
N GLU A 186 0.17 -16.25 8.73
CA GLU A 186 -1.25 -16.14 8.39
C GLU A 186 -1.51 -15.03 7.36
N PRO A 187 -0.92 -15.08 6.15
CA PRO A 187 -1.01 -13.99 5.18
C PRO A 187 -2.44 -13.73 4.66
N LEU A 188 -3.36 -14.68 4.88
CA LEU A 188 -4.74 -14.62 4.42
C LEU A 188 -5.74 -14.52 5.59
N GLY A 189 -5.33 -13.90 6.70
CA GLY A 189 -6.21 -13.65 7.85
C GLY A 189 -5.94 -14.64 8.99
N LYS A 190 -6.29 -14.25 10.22
CA LYS A 190 -6.21 -15.16 11.37
C LYS A 190 -7.21 -16.31 11.20
N GLY A 191 -6.76 -17.54 11.44
CA GLY A 191 -7.57 -18.77 11.36
C GLY A 191 -8.58 -18.96 12.48
#